data_AF-A0A4Y3WLU9-F1
#
_entry.id   AF-A0A4Y3WLU9-F1
#
_cell.length_a   1.000
_cell.length_b   1.000
_cell.length_c   1.000
_cell.angle_alpha   90.00
_cell.angle_beta   90.00
_cell.angle_gamma   90.00
#
_symmetry.space_group_name_H-M   'P 1'
#
loop_
_entity.id
_entity.type
_entity.pdbx_description
1 polymer ?
#
loop_
_entity_poly.entity_id
_entity_poly.type
_entity_poly.pdbx_seq_one_letter_code
_entity_poly.pdbx_strand_id
1 'polypeptide(L)'
;MAAGYLADGRLDRAVRALESLLDDCRAQLGEEDVDTLVVEGNLAVALVMGGHEDEGAMLMSANLARRERVFGDEHPQTLTARDAVAATHRLAGRLPEALWLYSRVAPQRNRVLGPSHPHTLTTRLGLGLTFAAAGDTAMALDVVTAALQDCDEVVVEQAELLRSCLAELQGAAVPGQRSGSPQRFARAAVDVVAGADRGGPP
;
A
#
# COMPACT_ATOMS: atom_id res chain seq x y z
N MET A 1 -11.02 0.37 15.69
CA MET A 1 -12.21 1.17 15.29
C MET A 1 -11.96 2.00 14.03
N ALA A 2 -10.84 2.73 13.92
CA ALA A 2 -10.50 3.50 12.71
C ALA A 2 -10.41 2.66 11.42
N ALA A 3 -9.77 1.49 11.47
CA ALA A 3 -9.71 0.55 10.34
C ALA A 3 -11.09 0.02 9.87
N GLY A 4 -12.11 0.07 10.74
CA GLY A 4 -13.49 -0.24 10.37
C GLY A 4 -14.15 0.90 9.60
N TYR A 5 -13.88 2.15 9.98
CA TYR A 5 -14.39 3.32 9.27
C TYR A 5 -13.74 3.54 7.91
N LEU A 6 -12.47 3.14 7.75
CA LEU A 6 -11.80 3.11 6.44
C LEU A 6 -12.48 2.11 5.49
N ALA A 7 -12.76 0.88 5.97
CA ALA A 7 -13.44 -0.15 5.21
C ALA A 7 -14.91 0.22 4.86
N ASP A 8 -15.60 0.91 5.76
CA ASP A 8 -16.99 1.37 5.56
C ASP A 8 -17.10 2.66 4.72
N GLY A 9 -15.97 3.25 4.30
CA GLY A 9 -15.95 4.51 3.54
C GLY A 9 -16.41 5.74 4.34
N ARG A 10 -16.48 5.66 5.68
CA ARG A 10 -16.81 6.80 6.55
C ARG A 10 -15.57 7.56 6.94
N LEU A 11 -14.94 8.15 5.93
CA LEU A 11 -13.61 8.75 6.01
C LEU A 11 -13.54 9.89 7.04
N ASP A 12 -14.56 10.75 7.13
CA ASP A 12 -14.62 11.81 8.14
C ASP A 12 -14.66 11.30 9.59
N ARG A 13 -15.18 10.09 9.81
CA ARG A 13 -15.16 9.44 11.14
C ARG A 13 -13.85 8.72 11.38
N ALA A 14 -13.23 8.17 10.32
CA ALA A 14 -11.90 7.57 10.40
C ALA A 14 -10.86 8.62 10.79
N VAL A 15 -10.83 9.76 10.08
CA VAL A 15 -9.92 10.88 10.34
C VAL A 15 -10.05 11.35 11.79
N ARG A 16 -11.25 11.71 12.23
CA ARG A 16 -11.48 12.16 13.62
C ARG A 16 -11.07 11.14 14.69
N ALA A 17 -11.32 9.85 14.44
CA ALA A 17 -10.92 8.81 15.37
C ALA A 17 -9.39 8.63 15.41
N LEU A 18 -8.72 8.78 14.27
CA LEU A 18 -7.26 8.69 14.16
C LEU A 18 -6.57 9.92 14.75
N GLU A 19 -7.12 11.12 14.59
CA GLU A 19 -6.64 12.34 15.24
C GLU A 19 -6.66 12.19 16.77
N SER A 20 -7.80 11.80 17.33
CA SER A 20 -7.93 11.58 18.78
C SER A 20 -6.96 10.51 19.28
N LEU A 21 -6.82 9.40 18.55
CA LEU A 21 -5.89 8.34 18.93
C LEU A 21 -4.43 8.79 18.83
N LEU A 22 -4.10 9.62 17.83
CA LEU A 22 -2.76 10.14 17.65
C LEU A 22 -2.37 11.06 18.80
N ASP A 23 -3.28 11.90 19.27
CA ASP A 23 -3.06 12.75 20.44
C ASP A 23 -2.83 11.92 21.72
N ASP A 24 -3.62 10.86 21.91
CA ASP A 24 -3.44 9.92 23.04
C ASP A 24 -2.08 9.21 22.96
N CYS A 25 -1.70 8.67 21.79
CA CYS A 25 -0.41 8.00 21.58
C CYS A 25 0.77 8.96 21.80
N ARG A 26 0.69 10.19 21.29
CA ARG A 26 1.72 11.22 21.51
C ARG A 26 1.88 11.55 23.00
N ALA A 27 0.79 11.61 23.75
CA ALA A 27 0.82 11.91 25.17
C ALA A 27 1.36 10.74 26.02
N GLN A 28 1.08 9.50 25.65
CA GLN A 28 1.41 8.32 26.45
C GLN A 28 2.75 7.66 26.07
N LEU A 29 3.05 7.59 24.78
CA LEU A 29 4.17 6.83 24.21
C LEU A 29 5.26 7.75 23.66
N GLY A 30 4.89 8.98 23.27
CA GLY A 30 5.80 9.96 22.70
C GLY A 30 5.78 9.99 21.17
N GLU A 31 6.44 10.99 20.59
CA GLU A 31 6.39 11.32 19.16
C GLU A 31 7.11 10.33 18.22
N GLU A 32 8.06 9.56 18.74
CA GLU A 32 8.90 8.64 17.96
C GLU A 32 8.58 7.16 18.24
N ASP A 33 7.57 6.89 19.06
CA ASP A 33 7.12 5.53 19.33
C ASP A 33 6.51 4.86 18.10
N VAL A 34 6.71 3.55 17.97
CA VAL A 34 6.23 2.75 16.83
C VAL A 34 4.73 2.92 16.64
N ASP A 35 3.94 2.84 17.70
CA ASP A 35 2.48 2.90 17.62
C ASP A 35 2.01 4.31 17.26
N THR A 36 2.65 5.35 17.81
CA THR A 36 2.40 6.75 17.42
C THR A 36 2.63 6.94 15.91
N LEU A 37 3.74 6.41 15.38
CA LEU A 37 4.06 6.53 13.97
C LEU A 37 3.14 5.70 13.07
N VAL A 38 2.64 4.56 13.55
CA VAL A 38 1.60 3.75 12.88
C VAL A 38 0.30 4.53 12.75
N VAL A 39 -0.19 5.11 13.85
CA VAL A 39 -1.44 5.87 13.85
C VAL A 39 -1.34 7.10 12.94
N GLU A 40 -0.21 7.80 12.96
CA GLU A 40 0.03 8.95 12.08
C GLU A 40 0.03 8.57 10.58
N GLY A 41 0.65 7.44 10.23
CA GLY A 41 0.61 6.91 8.85
C GLY A 41 -0.81 6.56 8.42
N ASN A 42 -1.59 5.94 9.30
CA ASN A 42 -3.00 5.62 9.04
C ASN A 42 -3.86 6.88 8.87
N LEU A 43 -3.59 7.95 9.65
CA LEU A 43 -4.24 9.25 9.48
C LEU A 43 -3.91 9.86 8.11
N ALA A 44 -2.65 9.80 7.69
CA ALA A 44 -2.22 10.31 6.39
C ALA A 44 -2.98 9.64 5.23
N VAL A 45 -3.11 8.30 5.29
CA VAL A 45 -3.90 7.53 4.31
C VAL A 45 -5.37 7.93 4.34
N ALA A 46 -5.96 8.07 5.53
CA ALA A 46 -7.35 8.47 5.70
C ALA A 46 -7.64 9.86 5.09
N LEU A 47 -6.71 10.81 5.26
CA LEU A 47 -6.80 12.15 4.69
C LEU A 47 -6.77 12.12 3.16
N VAL A 48 -5.82 11.39 2.56
CA VAL A 48 -5.75 11.23 1.09
C VAL A 48 -7.06 10.65 0.56
N MET A 49 -7.57 9.59 1.18
CA MET A 49 -8.82 8.96 0.77
C MET A 49 -10.03 9.89 0.94
N GLY A 50 -10.01 10.73 1.97
CA GLY A 50 -11.04 11.72 2.27
C GLY A 50 -11.05 12.95 1.35
N GLY A 51 -10.13 13.02 0.38
CA GLY A 51 -9.99 14.17 -0.53
C GLY A 51 -9.10 15.29 0.00
N HIS A 52 -8.46 15.10 1.16
CA HIS A 52 -7.46 16.01 1.72
C HIS A 52 -6.06 15.60 1.23
N GLU A 53 -5.87 15.57 -0.09
CA GLU A 53 -4.69 14.98 -0.74
C GLU A 53 -3.38 15.67 -0.33
N ASP A 54 -3.36 17.01 -0.31
CA ASP A 54 -2.16 17.78 0.04
C ASP A 54 -1.74 17.54 1.50
N GLU A 55 -2.70 17.61 2.42
CA GLU A 55 -2.47 17.40 3.84
C GLU A 55 -2.01 15.97 4.13
N GLY A 56 -2.70 14.99 3.54
CA GLY A 56 -2.33 13.59 3.66
C GLY A 56 -0.96 13.28 3.06
N ALA A 57 -0.62 13.84 1.90
CA ALA A 57 0.69 13.66 1.27
C ALA A 57 1.83 14.29 2.09
N MET A 58 1.60 15.48 2.67
CA MET A 58 2.56 16.12 3.57
C MET A 58 2.78 15.27 4.83
N LEU A 59 1.70 14.80 5.46
CA LEU A 59 1.78 13.96 6.66
C LEU A 59 2.48 12.63 6.37
N MET A 60 2.17 11.99 5.24
CA MET A 60 2.80 10.74 4.83
C MET A 60 4.31 10.91 4.60
N SER A 61 4.72 12.00 3.96
CA SER A 61 6.13 12.30 3.71
C SER A 61 6.91 12.57 5.01
N ALA A 62 6.30 13.33 5.93
CA ALA A 62 6.88 13.60 7.24
C ALA A 62 7.01 12.33 8.10
N ASN A 63 5.98 11.48 8.10
CA ASN A 63 5.97 10.21 8.81
C ASN A 63 7.03 9.25 8.26
N LEU A 64 7.19 9.16 6.94
CA LEU A 64 8.25 8.36 6.32
C LEU A 64 9.64 8.84 6.76
N ALA A 65 9.93 10.14 6.65
CA ALA A 65 11.23 10.69 7.04
C ALA A 65 11.54 10.45 8.53
N ARG A 66 10.51 10.40 9.38
CA ARG A 66 10.64 10.08 10.80
C ARG A 66 10.92 8.59 11.01
N ARG A 67 10.19 7.69 10.34
CA ARG A 67 10.44 6.23 10.40
C ARG A 67 11.82 5.86 9.88
N GLU A 68 12.29 6.49 8.80
CA GLU A 68 13.65 6.29 8.26
C GLU A 68 14.73 6.66 9.29
N ARG A 69 14.53 7.75 10.04
CA ARG A 69 15.47 8.18 11.09
C ARG A 69 15.45 7.25 12.31
N VAL A 70 14.27 6.84 12.76
CA VAL A 70 14.10 6.10 14.02
C VAL A 70 14.40 4.61 13.83
N PHE A 71 13.90 4.00 12.75
CA PHE A 71 13.98 2.55 12.54
C PHE A 71 14.98 2.13 11.46
N GLY A 72 15.44 3.08 10.64
CA GLY A 72 16.28 2.79 9.49
C GLY A 72 15.48 2.34 8.26
N ASP A 73 16.20 2.19 7.15
CA ASP A 73 15.63 2.04 5.82
C ASP A 73 15.04 0.66 5.53
N GLU A 74 15.55 -0.41 6.15
CA GLU A 74 15.08 -1.77 5.90
C GLU A 74 14.03 -2.26 6.92
N HIS A 75 13.68 -1.43 7.90
CA HIS A 75 12.69 -1.80 8.89
C HIS A 75 11.31 -2.02 8.24
N PRO A 76 10.57 -3.09 8.59
CA PRO A 76 9.26 -3.38 7.99
C PRO A 76 8.29 -2.20 8.01
N GLN A 77 8.26 -1.44 9.11
CA GLN A 77 7.40 -0.24 9.21
C GLN A 77 7.84 0.90 8.29
N THR A 78 9.13 1.08 8.04
CA THR A 78 9.64 2.06 7.06
C THR A 78 9.26 1.63 5.65
N LEU A 79 9.40 0.33 5.35
CA LEU A 79 8.99 -0.23 4.06
C LEU A 79 7.48 -0.09 3.82
N THR A 80 6.66 -0.23 4.86
CA THR A 80 5.20 0.05 4.80
C THR A 80 4.89 1.50 4.51
N ALA A 81 5.59 2.45 5.14
CA ALA A 81 5.39 3.87 4.80
C ALA A 81 5.80 4.19 3.36
N ARG A 82 6.91 3.63 2.86
CA ARG A 82 7.33 3.84 1.45
C ARG A 82 6.34 3.26 0.45
N ASP A 83 5.78 2.10 0.75
CA ASP A 83 4.76 1.46 -0.08
C ASP A 83 3.48 2.29 -0.16
N ALA A 84 3.06 2.88 0.97
CA ALA A 84 1.93 3.80 1.01
C ALA A 84 2.18 5.08 0.19
N VAL A 85 3.37 5.67 0.29
CA VAL A 85 3.78 6.82 -0.56
C VAL A 85 3.74 6.42 -2.04
N ALA A 86 4.27 5.25 -2.41
CA ALA A 86 4.24 4.76 -3.79
C ALA A 86 2.81 4.58 -4.31
N ALA A 87 1.91 4.03 -3.48
CA ALA A 87 0.51 3.90 -3.81
C ALA A 87 -0.15 5.27 -4.07
N THR A 88 0.10 6.26 -3.21
CA THR A 88 -0.42 7.63 -3.40
C THR A 88 0.08 8.27 -4.68
N HIS A 89 1.36 8.12 -5.02
CA HIS A 89 1.88 8.61 -6.31
C HIS A 89 1.16 7.96 -7.49
N ARG A 90 0.94 6.63 -7.45
CA ARG A 90 0.20 5.92 -8.51
C ARG A 90 -1.23 6.43 -8.64
N LEU A 91 -1.93 6.63 -7.52
CA LEU A 91 -3.30 7.16 -7.50
C LEU A 91 -3.40 8.56 -8.08
N ALA A 92 -2.41 9.41 -7.80
CA ALA A 92 -2.28 10.74 -8.37
C ALA A 92 -1.82 10.76 -9.85
N GLY A 93 -1.64 9.59 -10.48
CA GLY A 93 -1.14 9.48 -11.85
C GLY A 93 0.35 9.81 -12.01
N ARG A 94 1.08 9.99 -10.91
CA ARG A 94 2.53 10.20 -10.85
C ARG A 94 3.26 8.86 -10.97
N LEU A 95 3.09 8.21 -12.12
CA LEU A 95 3.56 6.85 -12.37
C LEU A 95 5.09 6.70 -12.30
N PRO A 96 5.92 7.63 -12.82
CA PRO A 96 7.37 7.52 -12.71
C PRO A 96 7.86 7.47 -11.26
N GLU A 97 7.30 8.30 -10.39
CA GLU A 97 7.62 8.36 -8.96
C GLU A 97 7.17 7.09 -8.24
N ALA A 98 5.97 6.59 -8.55
CA ALA A 98 5.47 5.33 -8.02
C ALA A 98 6.35 4.14 -8.44
N LEU A 99 6.73 4.06 -9.72
CA LEU A 99 7.61 3.01 -10.23
C LEU A 99 8.97 3.06 -9.53
N TRP A 100 9.55 4.25 -9.36
CA TRP A 100 10.83 4.41 -8.66
C TRP A 100 10.76 3.89 -7.21
N LEU A 101 9.70 4.24 -6.48
CA LEU A 101 9.49 3.77 -5.10
C LEU A 101 9.27 2.26 -5.04
N TYR A 102 8.29 1.74 -5.80
CA TYR A 102 7.97 0.31 -5.79
C TYR A 102 9.17 -0.56 -6.21
N SER A 103 9.96 -0.12 -7.19
CA SER A 103 11.15 -0.84 -7.66
C SER A 103 12.25 -0.94 -6.60
N ARG A 104 12.27 -0.03 -5.63
CA ARG A 104 13.19 -0.10 -4.47
C ARG A 104 12.61 -0.91 -3.32
N VAL A 105 11.34 -0.73 -3.01
CA VAL A 105 10.68 -1.37 -1.85
C VAL A 105 10.46 -2.87 -2.08
N ALA A 106 10.08 -3.29 -3.29
CA ALA A 106 9.80 -4.70 -3.60
C ALA A 106 10.98 -5.65 -3.30
N PRO A 107 12.22 -5.41 -3.78
CA PRO A 107 13.36 -6.26 -3.46
C PRO A 107 13.78 -6.18 -1.99
N GLN A 108 13.61 -5.02 -1.33
CA GLN A 108 13.89 -4.86 0.10
C GLN A 108 12.92 -5.72 0.94
N ARG A 109 11.61 -5.63 0.68
CA ARG A 109 10.61 -6.44 1.36
C ARG A 109 10.82 -7.94 1.12
N ASN A 110 11.19 -8.33 -0.10
CA ASN A 110 11.53 -9.72 -0.38
C ASN A 110 12.71 -10.21 0.48
N ARG A 111 13.77 -9.41 0.64
CA ARG A 111 14.91 -9.77 1.50
C ARG A 111 14.54 -9.84 2.98
N VAL A 112 13.75 -8.89 3.47
CA VAL A 112 13.46 -8.71 4.90
C VAL A 112 12.37 -9.67 5.39
N LEU A 113 11.30 -9.86 4.59
CA LEU A 113 10.11 -10.62 4.98
C LEU A 113 9.96 -11.95 4.24
N GLY A 114 10.69 -12.13 3.14
CA GLY A 114 10.55 -13.28 2.24
C GLY A 114 9.55 -13.05 1.11
N PRO A 115 9.59 -13.92 0.07
CA PRO A 115 8.82 -13.74 -1.16
C PRO A 115 7.33 -14.02 -1.00
N SER A 116 6.94 -14.96 -0.14
CA SER A 116 5.54 -15.35 0.11
C SER A 116 4.84 -14.48 1.16
N HIS A 117 5.55 -13.55 1.80
CA HIS A 117 4.96 -12.70 2.82
C HIS A 117 3.87 -11.78 2.23
N PRO A 118 2.69 -11.64 2.87
CA PRO A 118 1.58 -10.83 2.39
C PRO A 118 1.95 -9.41 1.94
N HIS A 119 2.78 -8.71 2.72
CA HIS A 119 3.29 -7.38 2.35
C HIS A 119 4.21 -7.39 1.12
N THR A 120 5.08 -8.40 0.97
CA THR A 120 5.92 -8.54 -0.23
C THR A 120 5.06 -8.72 -1.47
N LEU A 121 4.06 -9.62 -1.39
CA LEU A 121 3.11 -9.88 -2.47
C LEU A 121 2.29 -8.63 -2.83
N THR A 122 1.81 -7.89 -1.83
CA THR A 122 1.08 -6.63 -2.03
C THR A 122 1.93 -5.58 -2.73
N THR A 123 3.20 -5.42 -2.33
CA THR A 123 4.13 -4.49 -2.97
C THR A 123 4.31 -4.81 -4.44
N ARG A 124 4.47 -6.11 -4.75
CA ARG A 124 4.68 -6.60 -6.12
C ARG A 124 3.42 -6.43 -6.97
N LEU A 125 2.25 -6.65 -6.39
CA LEU A 125 0.98 -6.31 -7.04
C LEU A 125 0.90 -4.81 -7.34
N GLY A 126 1.27 -3.95 -6.39
CA GLY A 126 1.36 -2.50 -6.58
C GLY A 126 2.31 -2.11 -7.72
N LEU A 127 3.49 -2.72 -7.77
CA LEU A 127 4.45 -2.54 -8.86
C LEU A 127 3.87 -2.96 -10.21
N GLY A 128 3.27 -4.14 -10.30
CA GLY A 128 2.64 -4.65 -11.53
C GLY A 128 1.50 -3.76 -12.03
N LEU A 129 0.63 -3.30 -11.13
CA LEU A 129 -0.43 -2.34 -11.45
C LEU A 129 0.14 -1.00 -11.95
N THR A 130 1.28 -0.57 -11.41
CA THR A 130 1.94 0.67 -11.87
C THR A 130 2.52 0.50 -13.27
N PHE A 131 3.16 -0.64 -13.57
CA PHE A 131 3.63 -0.95 -14.92
C PHE A 131 2.47 -0.99 -15.93
N ALA A 132 1.36 -1.64 -15.57
CA ALA A 132 0.17 -1.70 -16.41
C ALA A 132 -0.40 -0.31 -16.69
N ALA A 133 -0.49 0.56 -15.67
CA ALA A 133 -0.93 1.94 -15.83
C ALA A 133 0.02 2.78 -16.70
N ALA A 134 1.33 2.47 -16.68
CA ALA A 134 2.33 3.09 -17.54
C ALA A 134 2.35 2.54 -18.97
N GLY A 135 1.52 1.54 -19.28
CA GLY A 135 1.44 0.89 -20.59
C GLY A 135 2.42 -0.26 -20.80
N ASP A 136 3.19 -0.64 -19.77
CA ASP A 136 4.13 -1.76 -19.83
C ASP A 136 3.47 -3.05 -19.33
N THR A 137 2.56 -3.58 -20.16
CA THR A 137 1.82 -4.80 -19.84
C THR A 137 2.72 -6.02 -19.70
N ALA A 138 3.86 -6.05 -20.41
CA ALA A 138 4.82 -7.15 -20.32
C ALA A 138 5.46 -7.22 -18.93
N MET A 139 6.01 -6.11 -18.45
CA MET A 139 6.58 -6.04 -17.09
C MET A 139 5.53 -6.26 -16.01
N ALA A 140 4.30 -5.79 -16.22
CA ALA A 140 3.19 -6.05 -15.31
C ALA A 140 2.88 -7.55 -15.18
N LEU A 141 2.79 -8.25 -16.31
CA LEU A 141 2.56 -9.70 -16.35
C LEU A 141 3.68 -10.46 -15.65
N ASP A 142 4.94 -10.11 -15.92
CA ASP A 142 6.10 -10.78 -15.33
C ASP A 142 6.10 -10.65 -13.80
N VAL A 143 5.91 -9.44 -13.28
CA VAL A 143 5.91 -9.19 -11.83
C VAL A 143 4.75 -9.89 -11.14
N VAL A 144 3.53 -9.80 -11.69
CA VAL A 144 2.33 -10.41 -11.08
C VAL A 144 2.37 -11.93 -11.16
N THR A 145 2.86 -12.49 -12.27
CA THR A 145 3.03 -13.95 -12.43
C THR A 145 4.05 -14.48 -11.43
N ALA A 146 5.21 -13.84 -11.31
CA ALA A 146 6.22 -14.24 -10.35
C ALA A 146 5.71 -14.09 -8.91
N ALA A 147 4.95 -13.04 -8.59
CA ALA A 147 4.36 -12.88 -7.25
C ALA A 147 3.35 -13.99 -6.94
N LEU A 148 2.55 -14.41 -7.93
CA LEU A 148 1.61 -15.51 -7.75
C LEU A 148 2.31 -16.87 -7.59
N GLN A 149 3.43 -17.09 -8.27
CA GLN A 149 4.26 -18.30 -8.11
C GLN A 149 4.85 -18.41 -6.70
N ASP A 150 5.18 -17.28 -6.11
CA ASP A 150 5.71 -17.20 -4.75
C ASP A 150 4.61 -17.22 -3.68
N CYS A 151 3.33 -17.30 -4.05
CA CYS A 151 2.24 -17.44 -3.08
C CYS A 151 2.15 -18.88 -2.56
N ASP A 152 2.25 -19.03 -1.24
CA ASP A 152 1.92 -20.29 -0.57
C ASP A 152 0.40 -20.39 -0.32
N GLU A 153 -0.13 -21.61 -0.18
CA GLU A 153 -1.59 -21.90 -0.01
C GLU A 153 -2.23 -21.16 1.19
N VAL A 154 -1.44 -20.70 2.15
CA VAL A 154 -1.89 -19.98 3.35
C VAL A 154 -2.34 -18.55 3.03
N VAL A 155 -1.87 -17.97 1.93
CA VAL A 155 -2.06 -16.54 1.61
C VAL A 155 -3.16 -16.36 0.56
N VAL A 156 -4.38 -16.84 0.90
CA VAL A 156 -5.50 -16.98 -0.04
C VAL A 156 -5.95 -15.63 -0.62
N GLU A 157 -6.04 -14.58 0.20
CA GLU A 157 -6.54 -13.26 -0.21
C GLU A 157 -5.64 -12.61 -1.27
N GLN A 158 -4.34 -12.55 -1.03
CA GLN A 158 -3.38 -11.94 -1.97
C GLN A 158 -3.27 -12.78 -3.25
N ALA A 159 -3.36 -14.11 -3.15
CA ALA A 159 -3.39 -14.98 -4.31
C ALA A 159 -4.63 -14.75 -5.19
N GLU A 160 -5.79 -14.45 -4.59
CA GLU A 160 -6.99 -14.05 -5.34
C GLU A 160 -6.82 -12.70 -6.04
N LEU A 161 -6.27 -11.70 -5.35
CA LEU A 161 -5.97 -10.39 -5.94
C LEU A 161 -4.99 -10.49 -7.11
N LEU A 162 -3.91 -11.26 -6.94
CA LEU A 162 -2.91 -11.50 -7.97
C LEU A 162 -3.50 -12.26 -9.17
N ARG A 163 -4.32 -13.30 -8.94
CA ARG A 163 -5.02 -14.02 -10.02
C ARG A 163 -5.98 -13.13 -10.79
N SER A 164 -6.75 -12.30 -10.09
CA SER A 164 -7.67 -11.35 -10.71
C SER A 164 -6.91 -10.36 -11.60
N CYS A 165 -5.85 -9.74 -11.07
CA CYS A 165 -5.00 -8.82 -11.82
C CYS A 165 -4.38 -9.51 -13.06
N LEU A 166 -3.86 -10.72 -12.90
CA LEU A 166 -3.27 -11.49 -13.99
C LEU A 166 -4.28 -11.76 -15.11
N ALA A 167 -5.49 -12.20 -14.77
CA ALA A 167 -6.55 -12.47 -15.73
C ALA A 167 -6.92 -11.21 -16.54
N GLU A 168 -6.96 -10.05 -15.89
CA GLU A 168 -7.24 -8.78 -16.57
C GLU A 168 -6.10 -8.34 -17.50
N LEU A 169 -4.84 -8.46 -17.06
CA LEU A 169 -3.67 -8.16 -17.89
C LEU A 169 -3.62 -9.07 -19.13
N GLN A 170 -3.95 -10.35 -18.96
CA GLN A 170 -4.04 -11.31 -20.07
C GLN A 170 -5.21 -10.99 -21.01
N GLY A 171 -6.36 -10.58 -20.48
CA GLY A 171 -7.53 -10.16 -21.27
C GLY A 171 -7.29 -8.87 -22.05
N ALA A 172 -6.58 -7.90 -21.48
CA ALA A 172 -6.21 -6.65 -22.14
C ALA A 172 -5.23 -6.84 -23.32
N ALA A 173 -4.47 -7.95 -23.34
CA ALA A 173 -3.62 -8.33 -24.45
C ALA A 173 -4.39 -8.93 -25.65
N VAL A 174 -5.70 -9.21 -25.51
CA VAL A 174 -6.56 -9.70 -26.59
C VAL A 174 -7.24 -8.51 -27.30
N PRO A 175 -7.00 -8.28 -28.61
CA PRO A 175 -7.61 -7.16 -29.31
C PRO A 175 -9.13 -7.32 -29.39
N GLY A 176 -9.89 -6.39 -28.79
CA GLY A 176 -11.34 -6.26 -29.00
C GLY A 176 -12.24 -6.27 -27.74
N GLN A 177 -11.70 -6.48 -26.53
CA GLN A 177 -12.47 -6.35 -25.30
C GLN A 177 -12.21 -4.99 -24.61
N ARG A 178 -13.28 -4.30 -24.21
CA ARG A 178 -13.20 -3.04 -23.46
C ARG A 178 -12.54 -3.32 -22.10
N SER A 179 -11.33 -2.81 -21.90
CA SER A 179 -10.64 -2.86 -20.62
C SER A 179 -11.55 -2.28 -19.52
N GLY A 180 -11.80 -3.06 -18.47
CA GLY A 180 -12.31 -2.49 -17.22
C GLY A 180 -11.39 -1.34 -16.80
N SER A 181 -11.97 -0.21 -16.39
CA SER A 181 -11.22 1.01 -16.09
C SER A 181 -10.07 0.74 -15.10
N PRO A 182 -8.83 1.20 -15.37
CA PRO A 182 -7.67 1.10 -14.45
C PRO A 182 -7.95 1.61 -13.02
N GLN A 183 -9.01 2.41 -12.88
CA GLN A 183 -9.53 3.00 -11.64
C GLN A 183 -10.14 1.97 -10.67
N ARG A 184 -10.51 0.75 -11.09
CA ARG A 184 -11.03 -0.28 -10.17
C ARG A 184 -9.96 -0.79 -9.18
N PHE A 185 -8.69 -0.76 -9.56
CA PHE A 185 -7.55 -1.21 -8.74
C PHE A 185 -6.92 -0.13 -7.87
N ALA A 186 -7.35 1.13 -8.04
CA ALA A 186 -6.93 2.24 -7.19
C ALA A 186 -7.33 2.00 -5.72
N ARG A 187 -8.54 1.50 -5.50
CA ARG A 187 -9.12 1.36 -4.15
C ARG A 187 -8.57 0.16 -3.38
N ALA A 188 -8.38 -0.98 -4.04
CA ALA A 188 -7.88 -2.21 -3.42
C ALA A 188 -6.48 -2.07 -2.79
N ALA A 189 -5.60 -1.23 -3.37
CA ALA A 189 -4.25 -1.05 -2.83
C ALA A 189 -4.21 -0.24 -1.53
N VAL A 190 -5.18 0.65 -1.30
CA VAL A 190 -5.28 1.42 -0.05
C VAL A 190 -5.96 0.58 1.04
N ASP A 191 -6.91 -0.27 0.64
CA ASP A 191 -7.57 -1.21 1.56
C ASP A 191 -6.58 -2.24 2.15
N VAL A 192 -5.49 -2.59 1.46
CA VAL A 192 -4.45 -3.49 2.01
C VAL A 192 -3.49 -2.77 2.98
N VAL A 193 -3.16 -1.49 2.75
CA VAL A 193 -2.39 -0.70 3.73
C VAL A 193 -3.23 -0.47 5.00
N ALA A 194 -4.54 -0.26 4.87
CA ALA A 194 -5.47 -0.12 6.00
C ALA A 194 -5.90 -1.46 6.64
N GLY A 195 -5.83 -2.58 5.91
CA GLY A 195 -6.21 -3.91 6.35
C GLY A 195 -5.09 -4.73 7.00
N ALA A 196 -3.83 -4.35 6.76
CA ALA A 196 -2.61 -4.99 7.25
C ALA A 196 -2.43 -4.96 8.79
N ASP A 197 -3.01 -3.99 9.49
CA ASP A 197 -2.92 -3.85 10.95
C ASP A 197 -3.83 -4.82 11.73
N ARG A 198 -4.49 -5.78 11.05
CA ARG A 198 -5.45 -6.72 11.69
C ARG A 198 -4.86 -8.03 12.21
N GLY A 199 -3.56 -8.23 12.20
CA GLY A 199 -2.94 -9.27 13.03
C GLY A 199 -1.77 -10.01 12.38
N GLY A 200 -0.60 -9.84 12.98
CA GLY A 200 0.36 -10.93 13.16
C GLY A 200 0.35 -11.33 14.65
N PRO A 201 0.49 -12.62 15.00
CA PRO A 201 0.57 -13.03 16.41
C PRO A 201 1.88 -12.53 17.05
N PRO A 202 1.96 -12.47 18.40
CA PRO A 202 3.17 -12.08 19.13
C PRO A 202 4.35 -13.03 18.89
#